data_AF-A0A1D3TX48-F1
#
_entry.id   AF-A0A1D3TX48-F1
#
_cell.length_a   1.000
_cell.length_b   1.000
_cell.length_c   1.000
_cell.angle_alpha   90.00
_cell.angle_beta   90.00
_cell.angle_gamma   90.00
#
_symmetry.space_group_name_H-M   'P 1'
#
loop_
_entity.id
_entity.type
_entity.pdbx_description
1 polymer ?
#
loop_
_entity_poly.entity_id
_entity_poly.type
_entity_poly.pdbx_seq_one_letter_code
_entity_poly.pdbx_strand_id
1 'polypeptide(L)'
;MASLEPEVLLRLITGVANETPYETVDRLHKDINPIEGPTASGETTALFVSTLGIPNWKMTDGPAGLHLSTLGAACYPTDIVMAQTWDPQLGILMGRGIGIEMEFYNQGVILEPGMNIHRDPLGGRNFEYFSEILY
;
A
#
# COMPACT_ATOMS: atom_id res chain seq x y z
N MET A 1 -31.79 -2.00 -8.29
CA MET A 1 -30.70 -2.61 -9.10
C MET A 1 -29.39 -2.17 -8.44
N ALA A 2 -28.73 -3.05 -7.69
CA ALA A 2 -27.67 -2.68 -6.74
C ALA A 2 -26.25 -2.66 -7.33
N SER A 3 -26.08 -2.96 -8.62
CA SER A 3 -24.76 -3.00 -9.24
C SER A 3 -24.26 -1.60 -9.62
N LEU A 4 -22.93 -1.44 -9.62
CA LEU A 4 -22.26 -0.29 -10.20
C LEU A 4 -22.25 -0.39 -11.73
N GLU A 5 -22.13 0.74 -12.40
CA GLU A 5 -21.98 0.76 -13.86
C GLU A 5 -20.62 0.18 -14.27
N PRO A 6 -20.51 -0.49 -15.42
CA PRO A 6 -19.24 -1.09 -15.87
C PRO A 6 -18.07 -0.10 -15.92
N GLU A 7 -18.32 1.15 -16.29
CA GLU A 7 -17.29 2.21 -16.34
C GLU A 7 -16.77 2.57 -14.94
N VAL A 8 -17.64 2.62 -13.94
CA VAL A 8 -17.26 2.83 -12.54
C VAL A 8 -16.39 1.66 -12.05
N LEU A 9 -16.79 0.42 -12.35
CA LEU A 9 -16.01 -0.76 -12.00
C LEU A 9 -14.63 -0.76 -12.66
N LEU A 10 -14.55 -0.40 -13.94
CA LEU A 10 -13.28 -0.29 -14.66
C LEU A 10 -12.36 0.74 -13.98
N ARG A 11 -12.88 1.92 -13.65
CA ARG A 11 -12.10 3.01 -13.03
C ARG A 11 -11.61 2.68 -11.63
N LEU A 12 -12.40 1.94 -10.86
CA LEU A 12 -11.97 1.42 -9.57
C LEU A 12 -10.77 0.47 -9.70
N ILE A 13 -10.68 -0.28 -10.80
CA ILE A 13 -9.58 -1.22 -11.07
C ILE A 13 -8.35 -0.51 -11.65
N THR A 14 -8.54 0.45 -12.57
CA THR A 14 -7.43 1.15 -13.22
C THR A 14 -6.75 2.19 -12.31
N GLY A 15 -7.44 2.63 -11.25
CA GLY A 15 -6.90 3.61 -10.31
C GLY A 15 -6.66 4.98 -10.96
N VAL A 16 -5.62 5.68 -10.52
CA VAL A 16 -5.24 7.00 -11.10
C VAL A 16 -4.69 6.92 -12.52
N ALA A 17 -4.33 5.73 -13.01
CA ALA A 17 -3.81 5.58 -14.37
C ALA A 17 -4.93 5.87 -15.39
N ASN A 18 -4.82 7.02 -16.08
CA ASN A 18 -5.84 7.58 -16.98
C ASN A 18 -7.08 8.16 -16.28
N GLU A 19 -6.91 8.71 -15.07
CA GLU A 19 -8.00 9.38 -14.35
C GLU A 19 -8.51 10.59 -15.15
N THR A 20 -9.75 10.47 -15.63
CA THR A 20 -10.51 11.54 -16.28
C THR A 20 -11.77 11.78 -15.47
N PRO A 21 -12.28 13.01 -15.33
CA PRO A 21 -13.52 13.25 -14.60
C PRO A 21 -14.66 12.37 -15.13
N TYR A 22 -15.41 11.74 -14.22
CA TYR A 22 -16.55 10.90 -14.57
C TYR A 22 -17.68 11.13 -13.56
N GLU A 23 -18.79 11.69 -14.03
CA GLU A 23 -19.94 11.96 -13.18
C GLU A 23 -20.69 10.67 -12.86
N THR A 24 -21.09 10.52 -11.61
CA THR A 24 -21.89 9.38 -11.14
C THR A 24 -23.03 9.90 -10.28
N VAL A 25 -24.12 9.13 -10.23
CA VAL A 25 -25.25 9.46 -9.34
C VAL A 25 -24.75 9.45 -7.90
N ASP A 26 -24.97 10.57 -7.20
CA ASP A 26 -24.74 10.65 -5.76
C ASP A 26 -25.70 9.70 -5.04
N ARG A 27 -25.12 8.68 -4.39
CA ARG A 27 -25.82 7.70 -3.54
C ARG A 27 -25.55 7.95 -2.06
N LEU A 28 -24.62 8.83 -1.72
CA LEU A 28 -24.12 9.04 -0.37
C LEU A 28 -24.80 10.23 0.31
N HIS A 29 -25.15 11.26 -0.47
CA HIS A 29 -25.79 12.50 -0.01
C HIS A 29 -25.06 13.15 1.17
N LYS A 30 -23.73 12.98 1.21
CA LYS A 30 -22.83 13.54 2.22
C LYS A 30 -21.57 14.01 1.53
N ASP A 31 -21.07 15.14 2.01
CA ASP A 31 -19.79 15.65 1.54
C ASP A 31 -18.67 14.93 2.31
N ILE A 32 -17.86 14.18 1.57
CA ILE A 32 -16.68 13.48 2.08
C ILE A 32 -15.50 13.86 1.22
N ASN A 33 -14.41 14.26 1.88
CA ASN A 33 -13.17 14.60 1.21
C ASN A 33 -12.34 13.35 0.91
N PRO A 34 -11.62 13.32 -0.22
CA PRO A 34 -10.60 12.33 -0.48
C PRO A 34 -9.56 12.24 0.65
N ILE A 35 -8.97 11.05 0.80
CA ILE A 35 -7.87 10.83 1.73
C ILE A 35 -6.63 11.54 1.19
N GLU A 36 -6.14 12.53 1.92
CA GLU A 36 -4.90 13.23 1.62
C GLU A 36 -3.72 12.62 2.38
N GLY A 37 -2.52 12.70 1.81
CA GLY A 37 -1.29 12.22 2.43
C GLY A 37 -0.07 12.43 1.53
N PRO A 38 1.15 12.21 2.05
CA PRO A 38 2.38 12.32 1.26
C PRO A 38 2.35 11.43 0.01
N THR A 39 3.03 11.88 -1.04
CA THR A 39 3.12 11.13 -2.29
C THR A 39 3.77 9.77 -2.05
N ALA A 40 3.05 8.73 -2.44
CA ALA A 40 3.44 7.33 -2.31
C ALA A 40 3.67 6.70 -3.68
N SER A 41 3.99 5.41 -3.71
CA SER A 41 4.29 4.67 -4.95
C SER A 41 3.06 4.44 -5.83
N GLY A 42 1.87 4.38 -5.24
CA GLY A 42 0.61 4.22 -5.96
C GLY A 42 -0.58 4.79 -5.20
N GLU A 43 -1.68 5.01 -5.91
CA GLU A 43 -2.93 5.50 -5.34
C GLU A 43 -4.13 4.97 -6.16
N THR A 44 -5.28 4.78 -5.52
CA THR A 44 -6.54 4.48 -6.22
C THR A 44 -7.31 5.78 -6.51
N THR A 45 -8.28 5.71 -7.44
CA THR A 45 -9.04 6.90 -7.85
C THR A 45 -9.83 7.53 -6.68
N ALA A 46 -9.84 8.86 -6.62
CA ALA A 46 -10.63 9.63 -5.67
C ALA A 46 -11.98 10.12 -6.24
N LEU A 47 -12.29 9.79 -7.51
CA LEU A 47 -13.47 10.29 -8.22
C LEU A 47 -14.81 9.94 -7.55
N PHE A 48 -14.84 8.87 -6.77
CA PHE A 48 -16.09 8.29 -6.23
C PHE A 48 -16.25 8.50 -4.72
N VAL A 49 -15.41 9.33 -4.11
CA VAL A 49 -15.47 9.61 -2.67
C VAL A 49 -16.76 10.35 -2.32
N SER A 50 -17.07 11.43 -3.04
CA SER A 50 -18.25 12.26 -2.76
C SER A 50 -19.57 11.64 -3.24
N THR A 51 -19.56 10.85 -4.33
CA THR A 51 -20.79 10.31 -4.92
C THR A 51 -21.15 8.92 -4.40
N LEU A 52 -20.18 8.03 -4.24
CA LEU A 52 -20.40 6.63 -3.84
C LEU A 52 -19.89 6.31 -2.44
N GLY A 53 -19.13 7.22 -1.82
CA GLY A 53 -18.51 7.00 -0.51
C GLY A 53 -17.35 5.99 -0.57
N ILE A 54 -16.77 5.77 -1.75
CA ILE A 54 -15.64 4.84 -1.92
C ILE A 54 -14.34 5.64 -1.76
N PRO A 55 -13.56 5.42 -0.69
CA PRO A 55 -12.33 6.18 -0.45
C PRO A 55 -11.21 5.79 -1.43
N ASN A 56 -10.38 6.76 -1.80
CA ASN A 56 -9.08 6.50 -2.40
C ASN A 56 -8.11 5.93 -1.36
N TRP A 57 -7.21 5.06 -1.79
CA TRP A 57 -6.19 4.42 -0.95
C TRP A 57 -4.82 4.74 -1.53
N LYS A 58 -3.90 5.13 -0.65
CA LYS A 58 -2.49 5.34 -0.99
C LYS A 58 -1.68 4.09 -0.65
N MET A 59 -0.77 3.74 -1.55
CA MET A 59 0.01 2.51 -1.53
C MET A 59 1.49 2.90 -1.57
N THR A 60 2.26 2.48 -0.57
CA THR A 60 3.69 2.81 -0.44
C THR A 60 4.54 1.55 -0.56
N ASP A 61 5.68 1.64 -1.23
CA ASP A 61 6.63 0.53 -1.30
C ASP A 61 7.26 0.25 0.08
N GLY A 62 7.58 -1.02 0.31
CA GLY A 62 8.53 -1.47 1.32
C GLY A 62 9.78 -2.09 0.66
N PRO A 63 10.48 -3.07 1.27
CA PRO A 63 10.14 -3.83 2.48
C PRO A 63 10.88 -3.38 3.75
N ALA A 64 11.58 -2.25 3.71
CA ALA A 64 12.40 -1.76 4.82
C ALA A 64 11.79 -0.50 5.46
N GLY A 65 10.46 -0.43 5.51
CA GLY A 65 9.71 0.77 5.88
C GLY A 65 9.12 1.50 4.68
N LEU A 66 8.39 2.59 4.96
CA LEU A 66 7.61 3.31 3.96
C LEU A 66 8.52 4.07 2.99
N HIS A 67 8.25 3.94 1.70
CA HIS A 67 8.80 4.81 0.67
C HIS A 67 7.87 5.99 0.38
N LEU A 68 8.16 7.14 0.99
CA LEU A 68 7.42 8.38 0.77
C LEU A 68 8.30 9.39 0.04
N SER A 69 7.77 9.98 -1.04
CA SER A 69 8.51 11.00 -1.78
C SER A 69 8.69 12.24 -0.92
N THR A 70 9.90 12.80 -0.94
CA THR A 70 10.29 14.07 -0.29
C THR A 70 10.15 14.15 1.24
N LEU A 71 9.79 13.03 1.90
CA LEU A 71 9.63 12.93 3.35
C LEU A 71 10.44 11.76 3.90
N GLY A 72 11.04 11.94 5.08
CA GLY A 72 11.74 10.85 5.76
C GLY A 72 10.77 9.99 6.57
N ALA A 73 10.85 8.68 6.38
CA ALA A 73 10.20 7.66 7.21
C ALA A 73 11.26 6.88 8.00
N ALA A 74 10.83 6.09 8.99
CA ALA A 74 11.71 5.21 9.74
C ALA A 74 12.27 4.11 8.82
N CYS A 75 13.59 3.88 8.90
CA CYS A 75 14.24 2.78 8.20
C CYS A 75 14.26 1.54 9.09
N TYR A 76 13.67 0.45 8.62
CA TYR A 76 13.62 -0.83 9.32
C TYR A 76 14.69 -1.78 8.78
N PRO A 77 15.09 -2.82 9.55
CA PRO A 77 15.90 -3.90 9.02
C PRO A 77 15.19 -4.58 7.85
N THR A 78 15.94 -5.01 6.84
CA THR A 78 15.36 -5.73 5.69
C THR A 78 14.94 -7.15 6.07
N ASP A 79 14.06 -7.76 5.27
CA ASP A 79 13.49 -9.09 5.55
C ASP A 79 14.57 -10.17 5.79
N ILE A 80 15.70 -10.14 5.07
CA ILE A 80 16.82 -11.08 5.32
C ILE A 80 17.46 -10.89 6.71
N VAL A 81 17.57 -9.65 7.19
CA VAL A 81 18.13 -9.35 8.53
C VAL A 81 17.14 -9.81 9.60
N MET A 82 15.85 -9.58 9.37
CA MET A 82 14.79 -10.07 10.26
C MET A 82 14.77 -11.60 10.32
N ALA A 83 14.93 -12.28 9.17
CA ALA A 83 15.03 -13.74 9.11
C ALA A 83 16.17 -14.30 9.96
N GLN A 84 17.33 -13.62 9.98
CA GLN A 84 18.51 -14.04 10.74
C GLN A 84 18.32 -14.00 12.26
N THR A 85 17.28 -13.34 12.76
CA THR A 85 16.96 -13.32 14.19
C THR A 85 16.31 -14.61 14.67
N TRP A 86 15.64 -15.35 13.78
CA TRP A 86 14.78 -16.50 14.11
C TRP A 86 13.74 -16.18 15.21
N ASP A 87 13.36 -14.91 15.38
CA ASP A 87 12.41 -14.44 16.39
C ASP A 87 11.18 -13.78 15.74
N PRO A 88 10.04 -14.48 15.69
CA PRO A 88 8.78 -13.93 15.17
C PRO A 88 8.29 -12.71 15.94
N GLN A 89 8.66 -12.54 17.22
CA GLN A 89 8.23 -11.38 18.01
C GLN A 89 8.84 -10.09 17.49
N LEU A 90 10.08 -10.13 16.98
CA LEU A 90 10.71 -8.97 16.36
C LEU A 90 9.99 -8.57 15.06
N GLY A 91 9.55 -9.55 14.25
CA GLY A 91 8.71 -9.30 13.07
C GLY A 91 7.38 -8.64 13.41
N ILE A 92 6.70 -9.11 14.47
CA ILE A 92 5.46 -8.50 14.96
C ILE A 92 5.71 -7.07 15.46
N LEU A 93 6.81 -6.82 16.15
CA LEU A 93 7.18 -5.50 16.64
C LEU A 93 7.47 -4.53 15.48
N MET A 94 8.20 -4.99 14.46
CA MET A 94 8.47 -4.22 13.25
C MET A 94 7.16 -3.86 12.53
N GLY A 95 6.29 -4.83 12.28
CA GLY A 95 5.00 -4.60 11.61
C GLY A 95 4.10 -3.63 12.39
N ARG A 96 4.15 -3.64 13.73
CA ARG A 96 3.45 -2.63 14.55
C ARG A 96 4.02 -1.22 14.36
N GLY A 97 5.34 -1.08 14.33
CA GLY A 97 6.00 0.21 14.08
C GLY A 97 5.62 0.77 12.72
N ILE A 98 5.68 -0.06 11.69
CA ILE A 98 5.28 0.28 10.32
C ILE A 98 3.81 0.69 10.28
N GLY A 99 2.92 -0.07 10.91
CA GLY A 99 1.48 0.26 10.95
C GLY A 99 1.18 1.61 11.60
N ILE A 100 1.89 1.96 12.68
CA ILE A 100 1.77 3.29 13.33
C ILE A 100 2.21 4.39 12.37
N GLU A 101 3.30 4.18 11.64
CA GLU A 101 3.81 5.14 10.68
C GLU A 101 2.90 5.30 9.44
N MET A 102 2.29 4.20 8.97
CA MET A 102 1.26 4.23 7.92
C MET A 102 0.05 5.05 8.33
N GLU A 103 -0.45 4.87 9.56
CA GLU A 103 -1.56 5.67 10.09
C GLU A 103 -1.19 7.16 10.16
N PHE A 104 0.02 7.47 10.64
CA PHE A 104 0.50 8.85 10.73
C PHE A 104 0.60 9.54 9.36
N TYR A 105 1.01 8.81 8.32
CA TYR A 105 1.16 9.35 6.97
C TYR A 105 -0.02 9.07 6.02
N ASN A 106 -1.17 8.63 6.54
CA ASN A 106 -2.36 8.30 5.74
C ASN A 106 -2.07 7.34 4.58
N GLN A 107 -1.27 6.29 4.83
CA GLN A 107 -1.01 5.22 3.87
C GLN A 107 -1.92 4.03 4.18
N GLY A 108 -2.66 3.56 3.18
CA GLY A 108 -3.63 2.47 3.35
C GLY A 108 -3.02 1.09 3.15
N VAL A 109 -1.99 0.99 2.30
CA VAL A 109 -1.34 -0.28 1.94
C VAL A 109 0.16 -0.08 1.86
N ILE A 110 0.90 -1.03 2.41
CA ILE A 110 2.34 -1.17 2.17
C ILE A 110 2.59 -2.40 1.29
N LEU A 111 3.47 -2.26 0.30
CA LEU A 111 3.79 -3.31 -0.67
C LEU A 111 4.93 -4.20 -0.15
N GLU A 112 4.70 -4.80 1.02
CA GLU A 112 5.65 -5.66 1.75
C GLU A 112 4.88 -6.77 2.50
N PRO A 113 5.55 -7.83 2.99
CA PRO A 113 6.97 -8.12 2.85
C PRO A 113 7.30 -8.83 1.54
N GLY A 114 8.59 -8.94 1.22
CA GLY A 114 9.04 -9.73 0.09
C GLY A 114 9.14 -11.22 0.46
N MET A 115 8.37 -12.07 -0.23
CA MET A 115 8.26 -13.51 0.09
C MET A 115 8.83 -14.45 -0.98
N ASN A 116 9.66 -13.95 -1.89
CA ASN A 116 10.29 -14.79 -2.91
C ASN A 116 11.42 -15.66 -2.30
N ILE A 117 11.59 -16.88 -2.81
CA ILE A 117 12.68 -17.77 -2.37
C ILE A 117 14.01 -17.30 -2.97
N HIS A 118 15.08 -17.28 -2.18
CA HIS A 118 16.45 -17.10 -2.69
C HIS A 118 16.85 -18.30 -3.55
N ARG A 119 16.72 -18.16 -4.87
CA ARG A 119 17.04 -19.22 -5.84
C ARG A 119 18.48 -19.14 -6.35
N ASP A 120 18.99 -17.93 -6.48
CA ASP A 120 20.31 -17.64 -7.01
C ASP A 120 21.02 -16.71 -6.01
N PRO A 121 22.24 -17.04 -5.55
CA PRO A 121 23.00 -16.17 -4.65
C PRO A 121 23.29 -14.78 -5.23
N LEU A 122 23.28 -14.63 -6.56
CA LEU A 122 23.45 -13.35 -7.25
C LEU A 122 22.13 -12.59 -7.46
N GLY A 123 21.03 -13.06 -6.87
CA GLY A 123 19.73 -12.41 -6.92
C GLY A 123 19.77 -11.01 -6.30
N GLY A 124 19.69 -9.98 -7.13
CA GLY A 124 19.84 -8.58 -6.69
C GLY A 124 18.78 -8.10 -5.70
N ARG A 125 17.65 -8.80 -5.56
CA ARG A 125 16.58 -8.51 -4.59
C ARG A 125 16.56 -9.47 -3.40
N ASN A 126 17.53 -10.38 -3.25
CA ASN A 126 17.53 -11.32 -2.14
C ASN A 126 17.51 -10.62 -0.77
N PHE A 127 18.08 -9.42 -0.67
CA PHE A 127 18.07 -8.64 0.57
C PHE A 127 16.64 -8.25 1.02
N GLU A 128 15.68 -8.20 0.09
CA GLU A 128 14.26 -7.91 0.29
C GLU A 128 13.44 -9.15 0.65
N TYR A 129 14.04 -10.35 0.67
CA TYR A 129 13.32 -11.59 0.95
C TYR A 129 13.93 -12.34 2.13
N PHE A 130 13.13 -13.18 2.79
CA PHE A 130 13.57 -13.86 4.02
C PHE A 130 14.65 -14.93 3.83
N SER A 131 14.46 -15.90 2.91
CA SER A 131 15.29 -17.10 2.89
C SER A 131 15.18 -17.92 1.59
N GLU A 132 16.02 -18.96 1.49
CA GLU A 132 15.93 -20.05 0.50
C GLU A 132 14.95 -21.17 0.91
N ILE A 133 14.42 -21.12 2.15
CA ILE A 133 13.59 -22.18 2.74
C ILE A 133 12.16 -21.67 3.01
N LEU A 134 11.15 -22.50 2.73
CA LEU A 134 9.80 -22.35 3.30
C LEU A 134 9.74 -23.15 4.61
N TYR A 135 9.64 -22.47 5.74
CA TYR A 135 9.40 -23.09 7.05
C TYR A 135 8.21 -22.41 7.73
#